data_AF-A0AAD9LM27-F1
#
_entry.id   AF-A0AAD9LM27-F1
#
_cell.length_a   1.000
_cell.length_b   1.000
_cell.length_c   1.000
_cell.angle_alpha   90.00
_cell.angle_beta   90.00
_cell.angle_gamma   90.00
#
_symmetry.space_group_name_H-M   'P 1'
#
loop_
_entity.id
_entity.type
_entity.pdbx_description
1 polymer ?
#
loop_
_entity_poly.entity_id
_entity_poly.type
_entity_poly.pdbx_seq_one_letter_code
_entity_poly.pdbx_strand_id
1 'polypeptide(L)'
;MATIWLLFLVMFSRACCRPALNLRSAAASTVVNTDHQYVRPSGSDVSGFPPPNSALNHRSPCPALNSLANHGFLPRNGKSLTPEMIRNAIMEVFNIDETLAERLTRPLPSQLTLADLSVHGFIEHDASLVHDDTYLKKDPAEINITLADNLFAKSKDGKLDKHVLATGRRQRESQCKKENPEYALPVKAQAAAYGESALLLLAMGDYESETISEEHAKSFLVDEKIPDDFHRSDKPISTATAFYLAAQIKLLASLGWGSPVELE
;
A
#
# COMPACT_ATOMS: atom_id res chain seq x y z
N MET A 1 -1.85 3.50 -45.22
CA MET A 1 -1.79 2.20 -44.53
C MET A 1 -2.46 2.42 -43.17
N ALA A 2 -3.78 2.36 -42.97
CA ALA A 2 -4.70 1.20 -43.07
C ALA A 2 -4.00 -0.06 -42.56
N THR A 3 -4.32 -0.68 -41.42
CA THR A 3 -5.58 -1.33 -40.96
C THR A 3 -5.22 -1.93 -39.56
N ILE A 4 -6.01 -1.97 -38.47
CA ILE A 4 -7.20 -2.80 -38.17
C ILE A 4 -7.62 -2.50 -36.71
N TRP A 5 -8.92 -2.28 -36.51
CA TRP A 5 -9.67 -2.50 -35.27
C TRP A 5 -10.54 -3.76 -35.48
N LEU A 6 -10.66 -4.66 -34.50
CA LEU A 6 -11.89 -5.36 -34.02
C LEU A 6 -11.62 -6.73 -33.33
N LEU A 7 -12.17 -6.83 -32.09
CA LEU A 7 -12.99 -7.90 -31.49
C LEU A 7 -12.51 -9.37 -31.43
N PHE A 8 -12.59 -9.95 -30.23
CA PHE A 8 -13.55 -11.03 -29.95
C PHE A 8 -14.04 -11.02 -28.48
N LEU A 9 -15.36 -11.16 -28.34
CA LEU A 9 -16.16 -11.25 -27.13
C LEU A 9 -16.83 -12.65 -27.13
N VAL A 10 -17.04 -13.24 -25.94
CA VAL A 10 -18.02 -14.31 -25.58
C VAL A 10 -17.72 -15.76 -25.99
N MET A 11 -17.79 -16.71 -25.02
CA MET A 11 -18.82 -17.78 -24.99
C MET A 11 -18.87 -18.61 -23.67
N PHE A 12 -20.02 -18.47 -22.98
CA PHE A 12 -20.91 -19.47 -22.35
C PHE A 12 -20.56 -20.25 -21.05
N SER A 13 -21.28 -19.83 -19.99
CA SER A 13 -22.27 -20.58 -19.17
C SER A 13 -22.10 -22.08 -18.93
N ARG A 14 -22.09 -22.47 -17.64
CA ARG A 14 -22.91 -23.57 -17.09
C ARG A 14 -23.25 -23.32 -15.62
N ALA A 15 -24.52 -23.06 -15.37
CA ALA A 15 -25.16 -23.25 -14.08
C ALA A 15 -25.35 -24.75 -13.82
N CYS A 16 -25.03 -25.21 -12.62
CA CYS A 16 -25.48 -26.50 -12.10
C CYS A 16 -25.98 -26.31 -10.66
N CYS A 17 -27.28 -26.54 -10.46
CA CYS A 17 -27.92 -26.72 -9.16
C CYS A 17 -27.54 -28.06 -8.52
N ARG A 18 -27.48 -28.10 -7.17
CA ARG A 18 -27.99 -29.12 -6.21
C ARG A 18 -27.08 -29.26 -4.97
N PRO A 19 -27.55 -29.83 -3.85
CA PRO A 19 -28.71 -29.47 -3.02
C PRO A 19 -28.28 -29.07 -1.60
N ALA A 20 -29.21 -28.51 -0.81
CA ALA A 20 -28.99 -28.07 0.56
C ALA A 20 -28.65 -29.23 1.51
N LEU A 21 -27.52 -29.12 2.22
CA LEU A 21 -27.26 -29.86 3.46
C LEU A 21 -27.41 -28.93 4.65
N ASN A 22 -28.36 -29.28 5.53
CA ASN A 22 -28.54 -28.67 6.85
C ASN A 22 -27.34 -28.99 7.75
N LEU A 23 -26.41 -28.05 7.92
CA LEU A 23 -25.60 -27.98 9.13
C LEU A 23 -26.19 -26.91 10.06
N ARG A 24 -26.62 -27.34 11.24
CA ARG A 24 -26.89 -26.44 12.37
C ARG A 24 -25.59 -25.74 12.73
N SER A 25 -25.43 -24.50 12.30
CA SER A 25 -24.40 -23.60 12.78
C SER A 25 -24.78 -23.12 14.18
N ALA A 26 -23.95 -23.43 15.17
CA ALA A 26 -23.95 -22.70 16.42
C ALA A 26 -23.48 -21.28 16.10
N ALA A 27 -24.40 -20.32 16.10
CA ALA A 27 -24.07 -18.91 15.96
C ALA A 27 -23.22 -18.48 17.18
N ALA A 28 -21.90 -18.53 17.02
CA ALA A 28 -21.03 -17.70 17.83
C ALA A 28 -21.31 -16.26 17.39
N SER A 29 -21.94 -15.48 18.26
CA SER A 29 -22.14 -14.05 18.06
C SER A 29 -20.77 -13.39 17.94
N THR A 30 -20.28 -13.20 16.72
CA THR A 30 -19.21 -12.25 16.44
C THR A 30 -19.82 -10.88 16.67
N VAL A 31 -19.58 -10.31 17.85
CA VAL A 31 -19.70 -8.88 18.06
C VAL A 31 -18.76 -8.25 17.04
N VAL A 32 -19.32 -7.76 15.93
CA VAL A 32 -18.61 -6.86 15.04
C VAL A 32 -18.38 -5.63 15.88
N ASN A 33 -17.17 -5.50 16.43
CA ASN A 33 -16.79 -4.30 17.14
C ASN A 33 -16.71 -3.19 16.09
N THR A 34 -17.79 -2.43 15.95
CA THR A 34 -17.89 -1.26 15.06
C THR A 34 -17.08 -0.08 15.58
N ASP A 35 -16.31 -0.27 16.65
CA ASP A 35 -15.41 0.74 17.17
C ASP A 35 -14.18 0.85 16.28
N HIS A 36 -14.23 1.82 15.36
CA HIS A 36 -13.14 2.21 14.47
C HIS A 36 -12.19 3.23 15.10
N GLN A 37 -12.15 3.34 16.43
CA GLN A 37 -11.19 4.18 17.13
C GLN A 37 -9.75 3.83 16.75
N TYR A 38 -8.96 4.87 16.52
CA TYR A 38 -7.53 4.75 16.26
C TYR A 38 -6.78 4.27 17.52
N VAL A 39 -6.13 3.11 17.41
CA VAL A 39 -5.23 2.55 18.42
C VAL A 39 -4.03 1.96 17.69
N ARG A 40 -2.87 2.61 17.83
CA ARG A 40 -1.60 2.11 17.29
C ARG A 40 -0.79 1.45 18.40
N PRO A 41 -0.46 0.15 18.29
CA PRO A 41 0.44 -0.50 19.23
C PRO A 41 1.87 0.04 19.04
N SER A 42 2.72 -0.07 20.06
CA SER A 42 4.09 0.46 20.03
C SER A 42 5.05 -0.39 20.88
N GLY A 43 6.35 -0.15 20.73
CA GLY A 43 7.38 -0.80 21.53
C GLY A 43 7.51 -2.29 21.22
N SER A 44 7.85 -3.09 22.24
CA SER A 44 8.11 -4.53 22.09
C SER A 44 6.88 -5.37 21.69
N ASP A 45 5.68 -4.79 21.76
CA ASP A 45 4.44 -5.48 21.41
C ASP A 45 4.17 -5.50 19.91
N VAL A 46 5.00 -4.83 19.10
CA VAL A 46 4.87 -4.71 17.64
C VAL A 46 6.10 -5.27 16.97
N SER A 47 5.87 -6.03 15.89
CA SER A 47 6.95 -6.33 14.96
C SER A 47 6.41 -6.58 13.55
N GLY A 48 7.23 -6.21 12.56
CA GLY A 48 7.06 -6.49 11.15
C GLY A 48 7.90 -7.65 10.63
N PHE A 49 8.69 -8.34 11.47
CA PHE A 49 9.42 -9.52 11.02
C PHE A 49 8.47 -10.67 10.65
N PRO A 50 8.65 -11.33 9.49
CA PRO A 50 7.84 -12.49 9.13
C PRO A 50 7.90 -13.61 10.20
N PRO A 51 6.85 -14.44 10.33
CA PRO A 51 6.86 -15.57 11.25
C PRO A 51 8.08 -16.51 11.06
N PRO A 52 8.59 -17.14 12.14
CA PRO A 52 8.08 -17.12 13.51
C PRO A 52 8.33 -15.78 14.23
N ASN A 53 7.25 -15.18 14.73
CA ASN A 53 7.25 -13.88 15.39
C ASN A 53 6.31 -13.96 16.61
N SER A 54 6.82 -13.61 17.78
CA SER A 54 6.10 -13.69 19.06
C SER A 54 5.44 -12.38 19.49
N ALA A 55 5.64 -11.29 18.74
CA ALA A 55 5.03 -10.00 19.04
C ALA A 55 3.51 -10.12 19.12
N LEU A 56 2.87 -9.38 20.03
CA LEU A 56 1.42 -9.42 20.20
C LEU A 56 0.71 -8.90 18.95
N ASN A 57 1.27 -7.87 18.33
CA ASN A 57 0.74 -7.19 17.15
C ASN A 57 1.72 -7.32 15.98
N HIS A 58 1.25 -7.84 14.85
CA HIS A 58 2.01 -7.86 13.62
C HIS A 58 1.67 -6.62 12.80
N ARG A 59 2.69 -5.98 12.25
CA ARG A 59 2.57 -4.88 11.27
C ARG A 59 3.39 -5.21 10.03
N SER A 60 3.30 -4.39 9.02
CA SER A 60 3.93 -4.59 7.70
C SER A 60 4.70 -3.33 7.27
N PRO A 61 5.44 -3.33 6.15
CA PRO A 61 5.88 -2.10 5.51
C PRO A 61 4.75 -1.34 4.79
N CYS A 62 3.49 -1.79 4.87
CA CYS A 62 2.35 -1.18 4.17
C CYS A 62 1.56 -0.26 5.11
N PRO A 63 1.63 1.08 4.94
CA PRO A 63 0.91 2.02 5.80
C PRO A 63 -0.60 1.87 5.70
N ALA A 64 -1.13 1.50 4.53
CA ALA A 64 -2.57 1.30 4.33
C ALA A 64 -3.13 0.20 5.24
N LEU A 65 -2.51 -0.99 5.21
CA LEU A 65 -3.00 -2.14 5.99
C LEU A 65 -2.73 -1.98 7.48
N ASN A 66 -1.61 -1.34 7.84
CA ASN A 66 -1.33 -1.00 9.23
C ASN A 66 -2.37 -0.01 9.77
N SER A 67 -2.74 1.01 8.98
CA SER A 67 -3.80 1.96 9.34
C SER A 67 -5.15 1.27 9.50
N LEU A 68 -5.52 0.38 8.58
CA LEU A 68 -6.77 -0.39 8.68
C LEU A 68 -6.80 -1.25 9.96
N ALA A 69 -5.69 -1.86 10.36
CA ALA A 69 -5.60 -2.59 11.63
C ALA A 69 -5.64 -1.64 12.84
N ASN A 70 -4.97 -0.48 12.78
CA ASN A 70 -5.00 0.52 13.85
C ASN A 70 -6.40 1.11 14.05
N HIS A 71 -7.24 1.13 13.02
CA HIS A 71 -8.64 1.55 13.06
C HIS A 71 -9.63 0.37 13.15
N GLY A 72 -9.17 -0.87 13.35
CA GLY A 72 -10.06 -2.02 13.53
C GLY A 72 -10.88 -2.44 12.30
N PHE A 73 -10.61 -1.90 11.11
CA PHE A 73 -11.16 -2.42 9.84
C PHE A 73 -10.58 -3.79 9.48
N LEU A 74 -9.36 -4.06 9.96
CA LEU A 74 -8.75 -5.38 10.00
C LEU A 74 -8.54 -5.78 11.47
N PRO A 75 -8.38 -7.09 11.78
CA PRO A 75 -7.93 -7.55 13.09
C PRO A 75 -6.81 -6.67 13.65
N ARG A 76 -7.05 -6.03 14.80
CA ARG A 76 -6.14 -5.01 15.36
C ARG A 76 -4.73 -5.53 15.63
N ASN A 77 -4.63 -6.82 15.95
CA ASN A 77 -3.36 -7.52 16.14
C ASN A 77 -2.63 -7.85 14.84
N GLY A 78 -3.22 -7.58 13.67
CA GLY A 78 -2.63 -7.87 12.35
C GLY A 78 -2.47 -9.35 12.04
N LYS A 79 -3.24 -10.23 12.69
CA LYS A 79 -3.15 -11.70 12.54
C LYS A 79 -4.46 -12.27 12.00
N SER A 80 -4.39 -13.51 11.51
CA SER A 80 -5.55 -14.28 11.00
C SER A 80 -6.33 -13.55 9.91
N LEU A 81 -5.61 -12.89 9.00
CA LEU A 81 -6.17 -12.20 7.86
C LEU A 81 -6.46 -13.18 6.72
N THR A 82 -7.42 -12.81 5.87
CA THR A 82 -7.63 -13.45 4.57
C THR A 82 -7.55 -12.39 3.46
N PRO A 83 -7.28 -12.79 2.21
CA PRO A 83 -7.30 -11.87 1.08
C PRO A 83 -8.65 -11.17 0.90
N GLU A 84 -9.77 -11.83 1.24
CA GLU A 84 -11.11 -11.26 1.18
C GLU A 84 -11.32 -10.14 2.21
N MET A 85 -10.86 -10.34 3.45
CA MET A 85 -10.92 -9.30 4.48
C MET A 85 -10.17 -8.03 4.06
N ILE A 86 -8.95 -8.21 3.53
CA ILE A 86 -8.14 -7.10 3.03
C ILE A 86 -8.83 -6.40 1.86
N ARG A 87 -9.36 -7.17 0.91
CA ARG A 87 -10.08 -6.65 -0.26
C ARG A 87 -11.27 -5.79 0.14
N ASN A 88 -12.13 -6.31 1.02
CA ASN A 88 -13.32 -5.60 1.47
C ASN A 88 -12.93 -4.30 2.19
N ALA A 89 -11.92 -4.35 3.07
CA ALA A 89 -11.46 -3.18 3.82
C ALA A 89 -10.88 -2.07 2.91
N ILE A 90 -10.06 -2.40 1.91
CA ILE A 90 -9.50 -1.38 1.01
C ILE A 90 -10.54 -0.79 0.05
N MET A 91 -11.53 -1.59 -0.36
CA MET A 91 -12.66 -1.11 -1.16
C MET A 91 -13.54 -0.16 -0.33
N GLU A 92 -13.85 -0.56 0.90
CA GLU A 92 -14.67 0.21 1.83
C GLU A 92 -13.99 1.51 2.27
N VAL A 93 -12.72 1.48 2.66
CA VAL A 93 -12.09 2.68 3.25
C VAL A 93 -11.52 3.59 2.17
N PHE A 94 -10.92 3.04 1.12
CA PHE A 94 -10.13 3.82 0.15
C PHE A 94 -10.78 3.93 -1.24
N ASN A 95 -11.99 3.38 -1.42
CA ASN A 95 -12.69 3.32 -2.71
C ASN A 95 -11.85 2.72 -3.86
N ILE A 96 -11.03 1.72 -3.54
CA ILE A 96 -10.33 0.91 -4.54
C ILE A 96 -11.36 0.12 -5.33
N ASP A 97 -11.28 0.12 -6.66
CA ASP A 97 -12.23 -0.65 -7.49
C ASP A 97 -12.05 -2.17 -7.27
N GLU A 98 -13.12 -2.95 -7.46
CA GLU A 98 -13.09 -4.41 -7.23
C GLU A 98 -12.01 -5.14 -8.04
N THR A 99 -11.75 -4.72 -9.29
CA THR A 99 -10.73 -5.32 -10.16
C THR A 99 -9.34 -5.03 -9.63
N LEU A 100 -9.07 -3.79 -9.20
CA LEU A 100 -7.79 -3.44 -8.59
C LEU A 100 -7.61 -4.13 -7.23
N ALA A 101 -8.64 -4.15 -6.40
CA ALA A 101 -8.63 -4.85 -5.12
C ALA A 101 -8.38 -6.36 -5.29
N GLU A 102 -8.96 -6.97 -6.34
CA GLU A 102 -8.65 -8.33 -6.73
C GLU A 102 -7.19 -8.52 -7.10
N ARG A 103 -6.66 -7.63 -7.94
CA ARG A 103 -5.28 -7.69 -8.39
C ARG A 103 -4.29 -7.56 -7.24
N LEU A 104 -4.55 -6.68 -6.28
CA LEU A 104 -3.70 -6.45 -5.11
C LEU A 104 -3.72 -7.64 -4.14
N THR A 105 -4.88 -8.29 -3.98
CA THR A 105 -5.05 -9.36 -2.98
C THR A 105 -4.86 -10.78 -3.52
N ARG A 106 -4.99 -11.01 -4.83
CA ARG A 106 -4.78 -12.31 -5.49
C ARG A 106 -3.45 -13.02 -5.14
N PRO A 107 -2.29 -12.34 -5.04
CA PRO A 107 -1.03 -13.04 -4.72
C PRO A 107 -0.91 -13.42 -3.24
N LEU A 108 -1.80 -12.96 -2.37
CA LEU A 108 -1.70 -13.18 -0.93
C LEU A 108 -2.04 -14.63 -0.55
N PRO A 109 -1.35 -15.20 0.45
CA PRO A 109 -1.72 -16.50 1.01
C PRO A 109 -3.17 -16.53 1.52
N SER A 110 -3.79 -17.71 1.56
CA SER A 110 -5.18 -17.88 2.04
C SER A 110 -5.37 -17.46 3.50
N GLN A 111 -4.32 -17.60 4.31
CA GLN A 111 -4.22 -17.03 5.65
C GLN A 111 -2.85 -16.38 5.82
N LEU A 112 -2.85 -15.19 6.39
CA LEU A 112 -1.63 -14.42 6.64
C LEU A 112 -1.74 -13.54 7.88
N THR A 113 -0.61 -13.06 8.33
CA THR A 113 -0.45 -11.90 9.20
C THR A 113 0.06 -10.72 8.38
N LEU A 114 -0.01 -9.50 8.91
CA LEU A 114 0.57 -8.33 8.24
C LEU A 114 2.09 -8.49 8.05
N ALA A 115 2.78 -9.12 9.00
CA ALA A 115 4.23 -9.31 8.94
C ALA A 115 4.68 -10.27 7.82
N ASP A 116 3.78 -11.12 7.29
CA ASP A 116 4.09 -11.96 6.12
C ASP A 116 4.32 -11.11 4.85
N LEU A 117 3.82 -9.88 4.82
CA LEU A 117 4.05 -8.95 3.70
C LEU A 117 5.48 -8.41 3.67
N SER A 118 6.21 -8.52 4.78
CA SER A 118 7.60 -8.09 4.93
C SER A 118 8.62 -9.08 4.38
N VAL A 119 8.18 -10.20 3.78
CA VAL A 119 9.09 -11.14 3.12
C VAL A 119 9.70 -10.46 1.88
N HIS A 120 11.00 -10.23 1.93
CA HIS A 120 11.73 -9.53 0.87
C HIS A 120 11.56 -10.20 -0.50
N GLY A 121 11.18 -9.40 -1.50
CA GLY A 121 10.94 -9.84 -2.88
C GLY A 121 9.57 -10.49 -3.13
N PHE A 122 8.74 -10.70 -2.10
CA PHE A 122 7.35 -11.12 -2.29
C PHE A 122 6.48 -9.93 -2.76
N ILE A 123 6.32 -8.95 -1.87
CA ILE A 123 5.69 -7.65 -2.09
C ILE A 123 6.66 -6.56 -1.64
N GLU A 124 7.22 -6.68 -0.44
CA GLU A 124 8.28 -5.81 0.07
C GLU A 124 9.49 -5.78 -0.88
N HIS A 125 10.07 -4.60 -1.01
CA HIS A 125 11.19 -4.31 -1.90
C HIS A 125 12.05 -3.15 -1.40
N ASP A 126 13.29 -3.10 -1.89
CA ASP A 126 14.23 -2.01 -1.64
C ASP A 126 13.71 -0.65 -2.13
N ALA A 127 14.35 0.42 -1.67
CA ALA A 127 14.02 1.80 -2.01
C ALA A 127 12.55 2.15 -1.72
N SER A 128 12.04 1.67 -0.58
CA SER A 128 10.77 2.14 -0.01
C SER A 128 10.84 3.63 0.33
N LEU A 129 9.69 4.32 0.32
CA LEU A 129 9.64 5.78 0.58
C LEU A 129 10.04 6.14 2.01
N VAL A 130 9.58 5.36 3.00
CA VAL A 130 9.74 5.66 4.44
C VAL A 130 10.25 4.47 5.26
N HIS A 131 10.63 3.37 4.63
CA HIS A 131 11.20 2.19 5.28
C HIS A 131 12.64 1.96 4.81
N ASP A 132 13.45 1.41 5.71
CA ASP A 132 14.80 0.97 5.43
C ASP A 132 14.80 -0.31 4.59
N ASP A 133 15.79 -0.47 3.71
CA ASP A 133 16.00 -1.72 2.97
C ASP A 133 16.30 -2.87 3.97
N THR A 134 15.81 -4.07 3.67
CA THR A 134 15.98 -5.23 4.56
C THR A 134 17.45 -5.60 4.81
N TYR A 135 18.36 -5.17 3.94
CA TYR A 135 19.81 -5.24 4.13
C TYR A 135 20.27 -4.69 5.50
N LEU A 136 19.61 -3.64 6.00
CA LEU A 136 19.93 -3.04 7.31
C LEU A 136 19.44 -3.87 8.51
N LYS A 137 18.64 -4.93 8.27
CA LYS A 137 18.12 -5.86 9.29
C LYS A 137 17.34 -5.19 10.43
N LYS A 138 16.77 -4.01 10.16
CA LYS A 138 15.82 -3.37 11.04
C LYS A 138 14.44 -4.00 10.89
N ASP A 139 13.55 -3.71 11.83
CA ASP A 139 12.18 -4.20 11.75
C ASP A 139 11.49 -3.59 10.50
N PRO A 140 10.96 -4.40 9.58
CA PRO A 140 10.32 -3.90 8.35
C PRO A 140 9.09 -3.01 8.57
N ALA A 141 8.45 -3.07 9.75
CA ALA A 141 7.34 -2.18 10.09
C ALA A 141 7.80 -0.86 10.72
N GLU A 142 9.08 -0.71 11.07
CA GLU A 142 9.62 0.52 11.62
C GLU A 142 9.65 1.63 10.54
N ILE A 143 9.08 2.78 10.87
CA ILE A 143 9.15 3.98 10.02
C ILE A 143 10.49 4.65 10.24
N ASN A 144 11.25 4.84 9.16
CA ASN A 144 12.43 5.68 9.18
C ASN A 144 12.01 7.15 9.05
N ILE A 145 11.96 7.85 10.19
CA ILE A 145 11.55 9.26 10.27
C ILE A 145 12.44 10.17 9.43
N THR A 146 13.74 9.88 9.29
CA THR A 146 14.64 10.66 8.43
C THR A 146 14.23 10.56 6.96
N LEU A 147 13.82 9.38 6.49
CA LEU A 147 13.31 9.21 5.13
C LEU A 147 11.97 9.92 4.93
N ALA A 148 11.07 9.83 5.93
CA ALA A 148 9.79 10.54 5.90
C ALA A 148 9.96 12.06 5.86
N ASP A 149 10.78 12.63 6.75
CA ASP A 149 11.09 14.07 6.79
C ASP A 149 11.75 14.52 5.48
N ASN A 150 12.62 13.71 4.88
CA ASN A 150 13.22 14.01 3.58
C ASN A 150 12.21 14.04 2.43
N LEU A 151 11.18 13.18 2.48
CA LEU A 151 10.08 13.20 1.54
C LEU A 151 9.22 14.45 1.72
N PHE A 152 8.85 14.78 2.96
CA PHE A 152 7.99 15.93 3.27
C PHE A 152 8.69 17.26 3.00
N ALA A 153 10.00 17.36 3.19
CA ALA A 153 10.78 18.56 2.84
C ALA A 153 10.74 18.92 1.33
N LYS A 154 10.23 18.02 0.47
CA LYS A 154 10.03 18.28 -0.97
C LYS A 154 8.63 18.81 -1.28
N SER A 155 7.76 18.93 -0.29
CA SER A 155 6.40 19.44 -0.47
C SER A 155 6.45 20.84 -1.09
N LYS A 156 5.43 21.15 -1.90
CA LYS A 156 5.23 22.47 -2.48
C LYS A 156 3.90 22.98 -1.98
N ASP A 157 3.91 24.17 -1.38
CA ASP A 157 2.72 24.78 -0.78
C ASP A 157 1.99 23.84 0.20
N GLY A 158 2.77 23.07 0.98
CA GLY A 158 2.26 22.10 1.96
C GLY A 158 1.62 20.85 1.35
N LYS A 159 1.90 20.54 0.08
CA LYS A 159 1.34 19.38 -0.64
C LYS A 159 2.41 18.56 -1.35
N LEU A 160 2.14 17.27 -1.50
CA LEU A 160 2.89 16.35 -2.33
C LEU A 160 2.07 16.05 -3.58
N ASP A 161 2.72 16.13 -4.74
CA ASP A 161 2.16 15.77 -6.04
C ASP A 161 3.02 14.69 -6.72
N LYS A 162 2.69 14.32 -7.95
CA LYS A 162 3.47 13.37 -8.74
C LYS A 162 4.94 13.78 -8.99
N HIS A 163 5.25 15.08 -9.03
CA HIS A 163 6.64 15.53 -9.16
C HIS A 163 7.41 15.29 -7.86
N VAL A 164 6.82 15.62 -6.72
CA VAL A 164 7.41 15.35 -5.40
C VAL A 164 7.67 13.86 -5.22
N LEU A 165 6.70 13.01 -5.51
CA LEU A 165 6.88 11.56 -5.40
C LEU A 165 7.92 11.05 -6.41
N ALA A 166 7.96 11.56 -7.64
CA ALA A 166 8.99 11.20 -8.61
C ALA A 166 10.41 11.55 -8.13
N THR A 167 10.60 12.75 -7.55
CA THR A 167 11.89 13.15 -6.95
C THR A 167 12.25 12.25 -5.77
N GLY A 168 11.30 11.96 -4.87
CA GLY A 168 11.49 11.04 -3.75
C GLY A 168 11.90 9.64 -4.19
N ARG A 169 11.19 9.05 -5.17
CA ARG A 169 11.50 7.74 -5.76
C ARG A 169 12.91 7.72 -6.36
N ARG A 170 13.26 8.71 -7.18
CA ARG A 170 14.59 8.83 -7.79
C ARG A 170 15.69 8.90 -6.72
N GLN A 171 15.48 9.71 -5.68
CA GLN A 171 16.44 9.84 -4.59
C GLN A 171 16.61 8.53 -3.83
N ARG A 172 15.51 7.84 -3.47
CA ARG A 172 15.58 6.54 -2.78
C ARG A 172 16.29 5.48 -3.62
N GLU A 173 15.94 5.36 -4.90
CA GLU A 173 16.63 4.42 -5.81
C GLU A 173 18.13 4.75 -5.96
N SER A 174 18.50 6.04 -6.03
CA SER A 174 19.92 6.44 -6.11
C SER A 174 20.67 6.20 -4.80
N GLN A 175 20.03 6.45 -3.66
CA GLN A 175 20.59 6.25 -2.34
C GLN A 175 20.83 4.76 -2.08
N CYS A 176 19.82 3.91 -2.27
CA CYS A 176 19.94 2.48 -2.03
C CYS A 176 20.97 1.83 -2.96
N LYS A 177 21.07 2.23 -4.23
CA LYS A 177 22.15 1.76 -5.13
C LYS A 177 23.55 2.07 -4.60
N LYS A 178 23.71 3.15 -3.83
CA LYS A 178 24.99 3.59 -3.26
C LYS A 178 25.28 2.90 -1.93
N GLU A 179 24.26 2.70 -1.10
CA GLU A 179 24.40 2.31 0.31
C GLU A 179 24.12 0.82 0.57
N ASN A 180 23.30 0.19 -0.25
CA ASN A 180 22.92 -1.22 -0.14
C ASN A 180 23.67 -2.04 -1.22
N PRO A 181 24.70 -2.83 -0.87
CA PRO A 181 25.43 -3.66 -1.83
C PRO A 181 24.60 -4.82 -2.41
N GLU A 182 23.45 -5.13 -1.79
CA GLU A 182 22.50 -6.16 -2.24
C GLU A 182 21.30 -5.55 -2.99
N TYR A 183 21.33 -4.24 -3.28
CA TYR A 183 20.21 -3.52 -3.87
C TYR A 183 19.61 -4.22 -5.10
N ALA A 184 18.31 -4.49 -5.04
CA ALA A 184 17.55 -5.06 -6.14
C ALA A 184 16.16 -4.43 -6.26
N LEU A 185 15.89 -3.81 -7.42
CA LEU A 185 14.56 -3.32 -7.77
C LEU A 185 14.13 -3.85 -9.13
N PRO A 186 13.79 -5.15 -9.24
CA PRO A 186 13.35 -5.76 -10.50
C PRO A 186 12.04 -5.12 -10.99
N VAL A 187 11.70 -5.34 -12.27
CA VAL A 187 10.53 -4.70 -12.94
C VAL A 187 9.23 -4.83 -12.14
N LYS A 188 8.98 -5.99 -11.51
CA LYS A 188 7.80 -6.21 -10.67
C LYS A 188 7.81 -5.30 -9.43
N ALA A 189 8.94 -5.23 -8.72
CA ALA A 189 9.10 -4.37 -7.55
C ALA A 189 9.03 -2.89 -7.93
N GLN A 190 9.65 -2.49 -9.05
CA GLN A 190 9.53 -1.14 -9.57
C GLN A 190 8.06 -0.79 -9.88
N ALA A 191 7.30 -1.70 -10.50
CA ALA A 191 5.88 -1.45 -10.75
C ALA A 191 5.07 -1.28 -9.44
N ALA A 192 5.38 -2.05 -8.39
CA ALA A 192 4.78 -1.87 -7.07
C ALA A 192 5.13 -0.50 -6.49
N ALA A 193 6.41 -0.14 -6.45
CA ALA A 193 6.90 1.07 -5.81
C ALA A 193 6.34 2.38 -6.40
N TYR A 194 6.21 2.45 -7.72
CA TYR A 194 5.55 3.58 -8.39
C TYR A 194 4.02 3.50 -8.30
N GLY A 195 3.45 2.30 -8.23
CA GLY A 195 2.02 2.08 -7.97
C GLY A 195 1.60 2.55 -6.58
N GLU A 196 2.40 2.28 -5.55
CA GLU A 196 2.22 2.76 -4.18
C GLU A 196 2.24 4.29 -4.11
N SER A 197 3.15 4.92 -4.85
CA SER A 197 3.20 6.37 -4.99
C SER A 197 1.92 6.93 -5.61
N ALA A 198 1.42 6.31 -6.67
CA ALA A 198 0.15 6.70 -7.29
C ALA A 198 -1.05 6.49 -6.34
N LEU A 199 -1.08 5.37 -5.63
CA LEU A 199 -2.14 5.06 -4.67
C LEU A 199 -2.13 6.01 -3.48
N LEU A 200 -0.97 6.47 -3.00
CA LEU A 200 -0.90 7.49 -1.96
C LEU A 200 -1.64 8.78 -2.39
N LEU A 201 -1.45 9.23 -3.63
CA LEU A 201 -2.11 10.43 -4.16
C LEU A 201 -3.61 10.19 -4.42
N LEU A 202 -3.96 9.06 -5.03
CA LEU A 202 -5.35 8.79 -5.44
C LEU A 202 -6.27 8.37 -4.29
N ALA A 203 -5.75 7.60 -3.33
CA ALA A 203 -6.53 7.02 -2.23
C ALA A 203 -6.56 7.89 -0.99
N MET A 204 -5.43 8.51 -0.64
CA MET A 204 -5.28 9.31 0.58
C MET A 204 -5.24 10.82 0.32
N GLY A 205 -5.15 11.22 -0.94
CA GLY A 205 -5.19 12.61 -1.39
C GLY A 205 -6.48 12.96 -2.12
N ASP A 206 -6.43 14.09 -2.84
CA ASP A 206 -7.46 14.53 -3.76
C ASP A 206 -7.26 13.89 -5.13
N TYR A 207 -8.26 13.12 -5.56
CA TYR A 207 -8.22 12.33 -6.78
C TYR A 207 -8.07 13.17 -8.06
N GLU A 208 -8.70 14.35 -8.13
CA GLU A 208 -8.70 15.17 -9.36
C GLU A 208 -7.39 15.92 -9.55
N SER A 209 -6.86 16.50 -8.48
CA SER A 209 -5.60 17.23 -8.50
C SER A 209 -4.39 16.33 -8.39
N GLU A 210 -4.56 15.06 -8.01
CA GLU A 210 -3.49 14.10 -7.75
C GLU A 210 -2.50 14.62 -6.70
N THR A 211 -3.03 15.24 -5.64
CA THR A 211 -2.23 15.84 -4.56
C THR A 211 -2.68 15.33 -3.19
N ILE A 212 -1.76 15.24 -2.24
CA ILE A 212 -2.05 14.98 -0.82
C ILE A 212 -1.42 16.09 0.02
N SER A 213 -2.10 16.54 1.09
CA SER A 213 -1.47 17.48 2.02
C SER A 213 -0.32 16.80 2.77
N GLU A 214 0.69 17.57 3.15
CA GLU A 214 1.79 17.06 3.98
C GLU A 214 1.29 16.49 5.29
N GLU A 215 0.27 17.11 5.90
CA GLU A 215 -0.36 16.64 7.14
C GLU A 215 -1.04 15.27 6.96
N HIS A 216 -1.81 15.08 5.88
CA HIS A 216 -2.43 13.77 5.59
C HIS A 216 -1.37 12.73 5.27
N ALA A 217 -0.35 13.09 4.50
CA ALA A 217 0.74 12.19 4.17
C ALA A 217 1.52 11.76 5.42
N LYS A 218 1.75 12.67 6.37
CA LYS A 218 2.40 12.37 7.66
C LYS A 218 1.52 11.49 8.55
N SER A 219 0.24 11.83 8.70
CA SER A 219 -0.73 11.00 9.44
C SER A 219 -0.75 9.57 8.89
N PHE A 220 -0.75 9.43 7.56
CA PHE A 220 -0.87 8.11 6.94
C PHE A 220 0.45 7.31 6.91
N LEU A 221 1.55 7.93 6.49
CA LEU A 221 2.84 7.25 6.32
C LEU A 221 3.60 7.08 7.62
N VAL A 222 3.50 8.02 8.56
CA VAL A 222 4.26 8.01 9.81
C VAL A 222 3.40 7.52 10.96
N ASP A 223 2.22 8.11 11.13
CA ASP A 223 1.33 7.77 12.24
C ASP A 223 0.49 6.52 11.94
N GLU A 224 0.48 6.05 10.70
CA GLU A 224 -0.36 4.94 10.24
C GLU A 224 -1.81 5.11 10.72
N LYS A 225 -2.28 6.35 10.55
CA LYS A 225 -3.58 6.85 10.96
C LYS A 225 -4.29 7.39 9.73
N ILE A 226 -5.52 6.95 9.52
CA ILE A 226 -6.43 7.58 8.57
C ILE A 226 -6.77 8.96 9.16
N PRO A 227 -6.51 10.09 8.46
CA PRO A 227 -6.79 11.43 8.97
C PRO A 227 -8.25 11.55 9.47
N ASP A 228 -8.47 12.32 10.53
CA ASP A 228 -9.80 12.42 11.17
C ASP A 228 -10.85 13.07 10.25
N ASP A 229 -10.40 13.94 9.35
CA ASP A 229 -11.17 14.61 8.30
C ASP A 229 -10.99 13.93 6.92
N PHE A 230 -10.51 12.68 6.89
CA PHE A 230 -10.34 11.94 5.66
C PHE A 230 -11.67 11.72 4.95
N HIS A 231 -11.70 12.11 3.67
CA HIS A 231 -12.77 11.80 2.75
C HIS A 231 -12.18 11.06 1.56
N ARG A 232 -12.54 9.78 1.40
CA ARG A 232 -12.20 9.01 0.20
C ARG A 232 -12.84 9.66 -1.03
N SER A 233 -12.21 9.51 -2.19
CA SER A 233 -12.79 9.93 -3.46
C SER A 233 -14.15 9.25 -3.73
N ASP A 234 -15.11 9.97 -4.32
CA ASP A 234 -16.35 9.38 -4.84
C ASP A 234 -16.12 8.58 -6.14
N LYS A 235 -14.99 8.81 -6.82
CA LYS A 235 -14.59 8.06 -8.02
C LYS A 235 -13.79 6.82 -7.62
N PRO A 236 -14.23 5.60 -8.01
CA PRO A 236 -13.47 4.40 -7.76
C PRO A 236 -12.08 4.47 -8.39
N ILE A 237 -11.06 4.08 -7.64
CA ILE A 237 -9.67 4.07 -8.11
C ILE A 237 -9.48 2.83 -8.96
N SER A 238 -9.53 3.03 -10.28
CA SER A 238 -9.41 1.94 -11.23
C SER A 238 -7.97 1.46 -11.39
N THR A 239 -7.80 0.19 -11.78
CA THR A 239 -6.51 -0.34 -12.24
C THR A 239 -5.87 0.56 -13.31
N ALA A 240 -6.66 1.06 -14.27
CA ALA A 240 -6.14 1.90 -15.35
C ALA A 240 -5.64 3.26 -14.84
N THR A 241 -6.40 3.91 -13.94
CA THR A 241 -6.03 5.20 -13.34
C THR A 241 -4.75 5.08 -12.54
N ALA A 242 -4.66 4.09 -11.64
CA ALA A 242 -3.48 3.87 -10.81
C ALA A 242 -2.23 3.60 -11.66
N PHE A 243 -2.33 2.76 -12.70
CA PHE A 243 -1.21 2.51 -13.60
C PHE A 243 -0.82 3.72 -14.44
N TYR A 244 -1.79 4.51 -14.90
CA TYR A 244 -1.52 5.71 -15.67
C TYR A 244 -0.72 6.73 -14.86
N LEU A 245 -1.15 7.03 -13.63
CA LEU A 245 -0.43 7.93 -12.74
C LEU A 245 0.95 7.37 -12.34
N ALA A 246 1.04 6.06 -12.03
CA ALA A 246 2.32 5.43 -11.72
C ALA A 246 3.32 5.53 -12.89
N ALA A 247 2.86 5.36 -14.13
CA ALA A 247 3.68 5.52 -15.32
C ALA A 247 4.16 6.97 -15.50
N GLN A 248 3.31 7.97 -15.20
CA GLN A 248 3.72 9.37 -15.20
C GLN A 248 4.81 9.66 -14.15
N ILE A 249 4.62 9.21 -12.89
CA ILE A 249 5.61 9.37 -11.82
C ILE A 249 6.94 8.72 -12.21
N LYS A 250 6.91 7.51 -12.79
CA LYS A 250 8.11 6.81 -13.25
C LYS A 250 8.83 7.55 -14.38
N LEU A 251 8.08 8.10 -15.34
CA LEU A 251 8.65 8.89 -16.42
C LEU A 251 9.32 10.15 -15.87
N LEU A 252 8.67 10.88 -14.96
CA LEU A 252 9.22 12.07 -14.31
C LEU A 252 10.51 11.74 -13.52
N ALA A 253 10.52 10.63 -12.78
CA ALA A 253 11.68 10.18 -12.02
C ALA A 253 12.87 9.86 -12.94
N SER A 254 12.60 9.35 -14.14
CA SER A 254 13.62 8.99 -15.13
C SER A 254 14.18 10.21 -15.88
N LEU A 255 13.36 11.24 -16.10
CA LEU A 255 13.76 12.48 -16.78
C LEU A 255 14.51 13.46 -15.87
N GLY A 256 14.42 13.27 -14.54
CA GLY A 256 15.21 14.02 -13.57
C GLY A 256 14.83 15.50 -13.44
N TRP A 257 13.53 15.82 -13.55
CA TRP A 257 13.04 17.18 -13.32
C TRP A 257 13.28 17.66 -11.87
N GLY A 258 13.81 18.89 -11.73
CA GLY A 258 14.30 19.46 -10.47
C GLY A 258 15.83 19.43 -10.39
N SER A 259 16.42 20.52 -9.89
CA SER A 259 17.87 20.78 -9.86
C SER A 259 18.72 19.56 -9.44
N PRO A 260 19.97 19.44 -9.92
CA PRO A 260 20.87 18.38 -9.49
C PRO A 260 20.92 18.35 -7.96
N VAL A 261 20.73 17.16 -7.40
CA VAL A 261 21.01 16.90 -5.99
C VAL A 261 22.51 17.09 -5.84
N GLU A 262 22.93 18.25 -5.33
CA GLU A 262 24.29 18.40 -4.81
C GLU A 262 24.42 17.43 -3.64
N LEU A 263 25.17 16.37 -3.88
CA LEU A 263 25.64 15.47 -2.85
C LEU A 263 26.86 16.14 -2.23
N GLU A 264 26.69 16.81 -1.08
CA GLU A 264 27.79 16.99 -0.13
C GLU A 264 28.05 15.68 0.63
#